data_AF-A0A0R2CWT3-F1
#
_entry.id   AF-A0A0R2CWT3-F1
#
_cell.length_a   1.000
_cell.length_b   1.000
_cell.length_c   1.000
_cell.angle_alpha   90.00
_cell.angle_beta   90.00
_cell.angle_gamma   90.00
#
_symmetry.space_group_name_H-M   'P 1'
#
loop_
_entity.id
_entity.type
_entity.pdbx_description
1 polymer ?
#
loop_
_entity_poly.entity_id
_entity_poly.type
_entity_poly.pdbx_seq_one_letter_code
_entity_poly.pdbx_strand_id
1 'polypeptide(L)'
;MTYHFEDVMDDLIVDNNERIALYCDFYAIDRRELEKDKVIAEYVEKHHQVLDALIAGYKEMGPLNKKICDELVGCECETEFEKKR
;
A
#
# COMPACT_ATOMS: atom_id res chain seq x y z
N MET A 1 19.90 -8.79 -21.03
CA MET A 1 20.41 -8.85 -19.65
C MET A 1 19.24 -9.20 -18.77
N THR A 2 19.12 -10.48 -18.43
CA THR A 2 18.11 -11.01 -17.52
C THR A 2 18.56 -10.66 -16.11
N TYR A 3 17.82 -9.78 -15.44
CA TYR A 3 18.07 -9.46 -14.05
C TYR A 3 17.81 -10.72 -13.22
N HIS A 4 18.84 -11.22 -12.54
CA HIS A 4 18.74 -12.34 -11.63
C HIS A 4 18.04 -11.85 -10.37
N PHE A 5 16.89 -12.46 -10.10
CA PHE A 5 15.99 -12.19 -8.97
C PHE A 5 16.67 -12.36 -7.59
N GLU A 6 17.81 -13.05 -7.57
CA GLU A 6 18.54 -13.45 -6.38
C GLU A 6 19.40 -12.30 -5.80
N ASP A 7 19.82 -11.32 -6.62
CA ASP A 7 20.78 -10.28 -6.18
C ASP A 7 20.12 -8.99 -5.65
N VAL A 8 18.81 -8.79 -5.84
CA VAL A 8 18.06 -7.64 -5.29
C VAL A 8 17.48 -7.97 -3.90
N MET A 9 17.53 -9.24 -3.51
CA MET A 9 16.80 -9.78 -2.37
C MET A 9 17.61 -9.77 -1.06
N ASP A 10 18.92 -9.46 -1.12
CA ASP A 10 19.85 -9.67 0.01
C ASP A 10 19.93 -8.48 1.00
N ASP A 11 19.43 -7.30 0.63
CA ASP A 11 19.45 -6.09 1.51
C ASP A 11 18.11 -5.86 2.27
N LEU A 12 17.11 -6.75 2.13
CA LEU A 12 15.71 -6.54 2.58
C LEU A 12 15.14 -7.64 3.50
N ILE A 13 16.00 -8.44 4.14
CA ILE A 13 15.59 -9.75 4.70
C ILE A 13 14.69 -9.67 5.95
N VAL A 14 14.48 -8.49 6.55
CA VAL A 14 13.43 -8.28 7.58
C VAL A 14 12.12 -7.70 6.99
N ASP A 15 12.21 -7.00 5.87
CA ASP A 15 11.14 -6.19 5.24
C ASP A 15 10.25 -7.01 4.28
N ASN A 16 10.75 -8.14 3.76
CA ASN A 16 10.07 -8.91 2.70
C ASN A 16 8.73 -9.55 3.14
N ASN A 17 8.61 -9.98 4.40
CA ASN A 17 7.39 -10.63 4.90
C ASN A 17 6.24 -9.65 5.14
N GLU A 18 6.54 -8.45 5.66
CA GLU A 18 5.53 -7.40 5.87
C GLU A 18 5.07 -6.84 4.52
N ARG A 19 6.01 -6.66 3.58
CA ARG A 19 5.69 -6.19 2.23
C ARG A 19 4.80 -7.17 1.46
N ILE A 20 5.12 -8.47 1.52
CA ILE A 20 4.27 -9.51 0.93
C ILE A 20 2.89 -9.52 1.58
N ALA A 21 2.78 -9.36 2.90
CA ALA A 21 1.49 -9.27 3.56
C ALA A 21 0.67 -8.07 3.05
N LEU A 22 1.29 -6.90 2.89
CA LEU A 22 0.63 -5.73 2.32
C LEU A 22 0.15 -5.94 0.89
N TYR A 23 0.92 -6.63 0.05
CA TYR A 23 0.48 -6.98 -1.30
C TYR A 23 -0.69 -7.95 -1.28
N CYS A 24 -0.64 -8.97 -0.43
CA CYS A 24 -1.73 -9.91 -0.24
C CYS A 24 -3.02 -9.19 0.18
N ASP A 25 -2.92 -8.29 1.17
CA ASP A 25 -4.06 -7.52 1.66
C ASP A 25 -4.62 -6.59 0.58
N PHE A 26 -3.75 -5.86 -0.13
CA PHE A 26 -4.17 -4.88 -1.15
C PHE A 26 -4.82 -5.52 -2.37
N TYR A 27 -4.27 -6.63 -2.85
CA TYR A 27 -4.79 -7.34 -4.02
C TYR A 27 -5.82 -8.43 -3.65
N ALA A 28 -6.16 -8.57 -2.36
CA ALA A 28 -7.04 -9.61 -1.83
C ALA A 28 -6.60 -11.03 -2.23
N ILE A 29 -5.30 -11.30 -2.13
CA ILE A 29 -4.67 -12.58 -2.46
C ILE A 29 -4.42 -13.36 -1.17
N ASP A 30 -4.80 -14.64 -1.14
CA ASP A 30 -4.40 -15.52 -0.04
C ASP A 30 -2.89 -15.82 -0.14
N ARG A 31 -2.17 -15.68 0.98
CA ARG A 31 -0.72 -15.88 1.00
C ARG A 31 -0.30 -17.29 0.55
N ARG A 32 -1.09 -18.32 0.83
CA ARG A 32 -0.82 -19.69 0.39
C ARG A 32 -1.07 -19.86 -1.10
N GLU A 33 -1.95 -19.07 -1.70
CA GLU A 33 -2.14 -19.05 -3.16
C GLU A 33 -0.95 -18.38 -3.83
N LEU A 34 -0.45 -17.28 -3.28
CA LEU A 34 0.77 -16.61 -3.76
C LEU A 34 1.99 -17.56 -3.77
N GLU A 35 2.14 -18.39 -2.74
CA GLU A 35 3.24 -19.35 -2.61
C GLU A 35 3.12 -20.56 -3.57
N LYS A 36 1.92 -20.86 -4.06
CA LYS A 36 1.63 -22.08 -4.84
C LYS A 36 1.31 -21.83 -6.30
N ASP A 37 0.80 -20.65 -6.62
CA ASP A 37 0.39 -20.26 -7.97
C ASP A 37 1.39 -19.26 -8.56
N LYS A 38 2.13 -19.74 -9.56
CA LYS A 38 3.14 -18.95 -10.27
C LYS A 38 2.54 -17.76 -11.00
N VAL A 39 1.30 -17.85 -11.48
CA VAL A 39 0.63 -16.76 -12.20
C VAL A 39 0.33 -15.61 -11.23
N ILE A 40 -0.10 -15.94 -10.01
CA ILE A 40 -0.36 -14.95 -8.96
C ILE A 40 0.96 -14.31 -8.51
N ALA A 41 2.02 -15.10 -8.30
CA ALA A 41 3.34 -14.58 -7.96
C ALA A 41 3.90 -13.62 -9.03
N GLU A 42 3.78 -13.98 -10.31
CA GLU A 42 4.20 -13.12 -11.42
C GLU A 42 3.36 -11.84 -11.52
N TYR A 43 2.06 -11.90 -11.21
CA TYR A 43 1.21 -10.72 -11.15
C TYR A 43 1.66 -9.77 -10.05
N VAL A 44 1.87 -10.27 -8.83
CA VAL A 44 2.35 -9.43 -7.72
C VAL A 44 3.69 -8.81 -8.07
N GLU A 45 4.63 -9.58 -8.61
CA GLU A 45 5.93 -9.07 -9.01
C GLU A 45 5.85 -7.97 -10.09
N LYS A 46 4.96 -8.13 -11.07
CA LYS A 46 4.81 -7.12 -12.11
C LYS A 46 4.20 -5.81 -11.60
N HIS A 47 3.44 -5.86 -10.51
CA HIS A 47 2.61 -4.74 -10.04
C HIS A 47 3.04 -4.17 -8.68
N HIS A 48 4.01 -4.79 -7.99
CA HIS A 48 4.44 -4.39 -6.64
C HIS A 48 4.89 -2.91 -6.59
N GLN A 49 5.62 -2.46 -7.63
CA GLN A 49 6.15 -1.10 -7.70
C GLN A 49 5.06 -0.02 -7.71
N VAL A 50 3.87 -0.33 -8.22
CA VAL A 50 2.73 0.60 -8.22
C VAL A 50 2.25 0.84 -6.80
N LEU A 51 2.15 -0.23 -5.99
CA LEU A 51 1.75 -0.10 -4.59
C LEU A 51 2.86 0.55 -3.76
N ASP A 52 4.13 0.25 -4.03
CA ASP A 52 5.27 0.92 -3.40
C ASP A 52 5.22 2.45 -3.63
N ALA A 53 4.97 2.88 -4.87
CA ALA A 53 4.83 4.29 -5.22
C ALA A 53 3.62 4.93 -4.52
N LEU A 54 2.50 4.20 -4.40
CA LEU A 54 1.33 4.67 -3.67
C LEU A 54 1.63 4.89 -2.18
N ILE A 55 2.29 3.92 -1.54
CA ILE A 55 2.71 4.01 -0.13
C ILE A 55 3.67 5.19 0.07
N ALA A 56 4.65 5.35 -0.82
CA ALA A 56 5.59 6.47 -0.77
C ALA A 56 4.86 7.81 -0.88
N GLY A 57 3.97 7.96 -1.87
CA GLY A 57 3.20 9.18 -2.06
C GLY A 57 2.33 9.54 -0.85
N TYR A 58 1.66 8.56 -0.23
CA TYR A 58 0.90 8.80 1.00
C TYR A 58 1.78 9.15 2.20
N LYS A 59 2.98 8.57 2.31
CA LYS A 59 3.95 8.94 3.36
C LYS A 59 4.42 10.38 3.19
N GLU A 60 4.77 10.78 1.97
CA GLU A 60 5.19 12.16 1.64
C GLU A 60 4.08 13.17 1.91
N MET A 61 2.85 12.83 1.53
CA MET A 61 1.68 13.71 1.72
C MET A 61 1.10 13.65 3.14
N GLY A 62 1.51 12.68 3.96
CA GLY A 62 0.97 12.42 5.30
C GLY A 62 0.91 13.67 6.20
N PRO A 63 2.00 14.44 6.35
CA PRO A 63 1.99 15.66 7.16
C PRO A 63 1.02 16.73 6.64
N LEU A 64 0.93 16.91 5.32
CA LEU A 64 0.02 17.88 4.71
C LEU A 64 -1.44 17.44 4.87
N ASN A 65 -1.74 16.18 4.57
CA ASN A 65 -3.07 15.61 4.73
C ASN A 65 -3.53 15.70 6.19
N LYS A 66 -2.65 15.43 7.14
CA LYS A 66 -2.93 15.62 8.57
C LYS A 66 -3.27 17.08 8.90
N LYS A 67 -2.47 18.03 8.42
CA LYS A 67 -2.72 19.46 8.66
C LYS A 67 -4.09 19.90 8.12
N ILE A 68 -4.46 19.45 6.93
CA ILE A 68 -5.77 19.75 6.33
C ILE A 68 -6.90 19.16 7.21
N CYS A 69 -6.76 17.92 7.65
CA CYS A 69 -7.74 17.32 8.56
C CYS A 69 -7.83 18.10 9.87
N ASP A 70 -6.70 18.41 10.51
CA ASP A 70 -6.68 19.15 11.78
C ASP A 70 -7.34 20.55 11.64
N GLU A 71 -7.17 21.22 10.51
CA GLU A 71 -7.81 22.52 10.21
C GLU A 71 -9.32 22.41 9.93
N LEU A 72 -9.79 21.27 9.41
CA LEU A 72 -11.17 21.10 8.92
C LEU A 72 -12.02 20.13 9.77
N VAL A 73 -11.47 19.52 10.82
CA VAL A 73 -12.16 18.61 11.76
C VAL A 73 -13.44 19.24 12.35
N GLY A 74 -13.52 20.58 12.42
CA GLY A 74 -14.73 21.30 12.86
C GLY A 74 -15.81 21.49 11.79
N CYS A 75 -15.45 21.51 10.50
CA CYS A 75 -16.38 21.80 9.39
C CYS A 75 -17.27 20.61 9.01
N GLU A 76 -16.82 19.37 9.28
CA GLU A 76 -17.63 18.17 9.01
C GLU A 76 -18.89 18.14 9.88
N CYS A 77 -18.81 18.67 11.11
CA CYS A 77 -19.95 18.75 12.03
C CYS A 77 -21.03 19.74 11.56
N GLU A 78 -20.66 20.87 10.97
CA GLU A 78 -21.63 21.92 10.58
C GLU A 78 -22.57 21.44 9.46
N THR A 79 -22.08 20.62 8.54
CA THR A 79 -22.89 20.11 7.42
C THR A 79 -23.93 19.05 7.79
N GLU A 80 -23.78 18.36 8.93
CA GLU A 80 -24.79 17.41 9.42
C GLU A 80 -25.96 18.09 10.16
N PHE A 81 -25.74 19.27 10.75
CA PHE A 81 -26.78 20.03 11.43
C PHE A 81 -27.63 20.89 10.49
N GLU A 82 -27.08 21.33 9.36
CA GLU A 82 -27.81 22.16 8.38
C GLU A 82 -28.88 21.39 7.58
N LYS A 83 -28.80 20.06 7.49
CA LYS A 83 -29.81 19.23 6.81
C LYS A 83 -31.05 18.88 7.68
N LYS A 84 -31.10 19.34 8.93
CA LYS A 84 -32.20 19.07 9.88
C LYS A 84 -32.98 20.32 10.32
N ARG A 85 -32.86 21.43 9.60
CA ARG A 85 -33.62 22.66 9.86
C ARG A 85 -34.65 22.96 8.78
#